data_AF-A0A354HE91-F1
#
_entry.id   AF-A0A354HE91-F1
#
_cell.length_a   1.000
_cell.length_b   1.000
_cell.length_c   1.000
_cell.angle_alpha   90.00
_cell.angle_beta   90.00
_cell.angle_gamma   90.00
#
_symmetry.space_group_name_H-M   'P 1'
#
loop_
_entity.id
_entity.type
_entity.pdbx_description
1 polymer ?
#
loop_
_entity_poly.entity_id
_entity_poly.type
_entity_poly.pdbx_seq_one_letter_code
_entity_poly.pdbx_strand_id
1 'polypeptide(L)'
;MNKSVYSLVLSDEVVAAVDRAAYRAGMSRSAFINSVLAEAVSYTTPEKRMSDIFSEIEQLMSGDIFRIMPRPSDSALAIRSALKYKYKPVIRYGIELYRSFDTSIGKLKVSLRTQSDSLIAEFERFTGIWVRLEQEHIISHFPDGITYETGDGKFTRTFCLPPDKHKLTDDGIAEALSEYIKMFDDIIKLYFANCSDHAKAQAIVRKRYEEYYAGNMPII
;
A
#
# COMPACT_ATOMS: atom_id res chain seq x y z
N MET A 1 -11.09 -17.59 1.34
CA MET A 1 -11.22 -18.78 2.20
C MET A 1 -12.59 -18.80 2.86
N ASN A 2 -13.27 -19.94 2.82
CA ASN A 2 -14.49 -20.18 3.59
C ASN A 2 -14.13 -20.24 5.10
N LYS A 3 -14.83 -19.46 5.92
CA LYS A 3 -14.76 -19.62 7.37
C LYS A 3 -15.69 -20.76 7.76
N SER A 4 -15.12 -21.83 8.30
CA SER A 4 -15.91 -22.93 8.84
C SER A 4 -16.26 -22.65 10.30
N VAL A 5 -17.54 -22.83 10.65
CA VAL A 5 -17.98 -22.82 12.05
C VAL A 5 -17.69 -24.19 12.63
N TYR A 6 -16.97 -24.24 13.75
CA TYR A 6 -16.73 -25.47 14.51
C TYR A 6 -16.91 -25.18 16.01
N SER A 7 -17.42 -26.17 16.74
CA SER A 7 -17.65 -26.06 18.18
C SER A 7 -16.42 -26.53 18.95
N LEU A 8 -15.98 -25.73 19.91
CA LEU A 8 -14.93 -26.08 20.86
C LEU A 8 -15.55 -26.29 22.25
N VAL A 9 -15.15 -27.37 22.93
CA VAL A 9 -15.48 -27.58 24.34
C VAL A 9 -14.29 -27.10 25.16
N LEU A 10 -14.52 -26.06 25.96
CA LEU A 10 -13.53 -25.43 26.84
C LEU A 10 -14.15 -25.29 28.23
N SER A 11 -13.33 -25.26 29.28
CA SER A 11 -13.85 -24.94 30.62
C SER A 11 -14.27 -23.47 30.70
N ASP A 12 -15.25 -23.16 31.55
CA ASP A 12 -15.76 -21.80 31.74
C ASP A 12 -14.65 -20.81 32.13
N GLU A 13 -13.68 -21.26 32.93
CA GLU A 13 -12.52 -20.46 33.32
C GLU A 13 -11.65 -20.07 32.12
N VAL A 14 -11.43 -21.02 31.19
CA VAL A 14 -10.67 -20.78 29.95
C VAL A 14 -11.45 -19.84 29.04
N VAL A 15 -12.76 -20.01 28.89
CA VAL A 15 -13.60 -19.09 28.10
C VAL A 15 -13.49 -17.66 28.64
N ALA A 16 -13.59 -17.48 29.95
CA ALA A 16 -13.46 -16.17 30.58
C ALA A 16 -12.05 -15.56 30.41
N ALA A 17 -11.00 -16.38 30.45
CA ALA A 17 -9.64 -15.93 30.21
C ALA A 17 -9.42 -15.50 28.75
N VAL A 18 -9.96 -16.26 27.80
CA VAL A 18 -9.95 -15.95 26.37
C VAL A 18 -10.67 -14.65 26.08
N ASP A 19 -11.84 -14.42 26.70
CA ASP A 19 -12.57 -13.16 26.53
C ASP A 19 -11.79 -11.94 27.01
N ARG A 20 -11.16 -12.05 28.19
CA ARG A 20 -10.30 -10.98 28.71
C ARG A 20 -9.10 -10.73 27.80
N ALA A 21 -8.52 -11.78 27.23
CA ALA A 21 -7.39 -11.66 26.31
C ALA A 21 -7.81 -11.03 24.97
N ALA A 22 -8.93 -11.48 24.39
CA ALA A 22 -9.51 -10.90 23.17
C ALA A 22 -9.84 -9.42 23.35
N TYR A 23 -10.43 -9.05 24.49
CA TYR A 23 -10.73 -7.65 24.82
C TYR A 23 -9.47 -6.80 24.93
N ARG A 24 -8.43 -7.29 25.63
CA ARG A 24 -7.14 -6.59 25.73
C ARG A 24 -6.45 -6.41 24.38
N ALA A 25 -6.64 -7.34 23.46
CA ALA A 25 -6.11 -7.28 22.10
C ALA A 25 -6.99 -6.44 21.15
N GLY A 26 -8.16 -5.95 21.57
CA GLY A 26 -9.11 -5.24 20.69
C GLY A 26 -9.73 -6.13 19.61
N MET A 27 -9.75 -7.45 19.80
CA MET A 27 -10.21 -8.44 18.84
C MET A 27 -11.54 -9.06 19.26
N SER A 28 -12.30 -9.62 18.31
CA SER A 28 -13.41 -10.51 18.65
C SER A 28 -12.88 -11.85 19.19
N ARG A 29 -13.70 -12.54 20.01
CA ARG A 29 -13.36 -13.88 20.54
C ARG A 29 -12.92 -14.84 19.43
N SER A 30 -13.66 -14.90 18.33
CA SER A 30 -13.33 -15.78 17.21
C SER A 30 -12.05 -15.39 16.49
N ALA A 31 -11.76 -14.10 16.35
CA ALA A 31 -10.50 -13.63 15.77
C ALA A 31 -9.30 -13.97 16.67
N PHE A 32 -9.44 -13.78 17.98
CA PHE A 32 -8.40 -14.09 18.96
C PHE A 32 -8.13 -15.62 19.06
N ILE A 33 -9.17 -16.45 19.13
CA ILE A 33 -9.01 -17.90 19.14
C ILE A 33 -8.32 -18.37 17.85
N ASN A 34 -8.74 -17.81 16.70
CA ASN A 34 -8.12 -18.15 15.42
C ASN A 34 -6.63 -17.79 15.39
N SER A 35 -6.22 -16.62 15.92
CA SER A 35 -4.81 -16.25 15.98
C SER A 35 -3.99 -17.14 16.90
N VAL A 36 -4.52 -17.52 18.07
CA VAL A 36 -3.82 -18.41 19.01
C VAL A 36 -3.66 -19.81 18.44
N LEU A 37 -4.72 -20.38 17.85
CA LEU A 37 -4.64 -21.71 17.24
C LEU A 37 -3.70 -21.72 16.05
N ALA A 38 -3.74 -20.67 15.23
CA ALA A 38 -2.86 -20.52 14.10
C ALA A 38 -1.39 -20.43 14.54
N GLU A 39 -1.08 -19.63 15.56
CA GLU A 39 0.26 -19.59 16.16
C GLU A 39 0.71 -20.94 16.72
N ALA A 40 -0.17 -21.65 17.42
CA ALA A 40 0.14 -22.96 18.01
C ALA A 40 0.44 -24.05 16.97
N VAL A 41 -0.12 -23.93 15.75
CA VAL A 41 0.15 -24.88 14.65
C VAL A 41 1.14 -24.34 13.62
N SER A 42 1.85 -23.24 13.93
CA SER A 42 2.74 -22.53 13.01
C SER A 42 2.07 -22.11 11.70
N TYR A 43 0.75 -21.90 11.73
CA TYR A 43 -0.01 -21.31 10.64
C TYR A 43 0.01 -19.79 10.81
N THR A 44 0.72 -19.08 9.95
CA THR A 44 0.68 -17.62 9.97
C THR A 44 -0.70 -17.17 9.52
N THR A 45 -1.50 -16.61 10.43
CA THR A 45 -2.78 -15.97 10.02
C THR A 45 -2.50 -14.86 9.01
N PRO A 46 -3.37 -14.67 8.00
CA PRO A 46 -3.26 -13.53 7.08
C PRO A 46 -3.15 -12.19 7.80
N GLU A 47 -3.82 -12.04 8.95
CA GLU A 47 -3.80 -10.82 9.75
C GLU A 47 -2.43 -10.55 10.39
N LYS A 48 -1.81 -11.58 10.99
CA LYS A 48 -0.44 -11.48 11.55
C LYS A 48 0.56 -11.16 10.43
N ARG A 49 0.45 -11.86 9.29
CA ARG A 49 1.27 -11.62 8.10
C ARG A 49 1.20 -10.16 7.61
N MET A 50 0.00 -9.61 7.46
CA MET A 50 -0.20 -8.21 7.06
C MET A 50 0.39 -7.24 8.09
N SER A 51 0.21 -7.53 9.38
CA SER A 51 0.79 -6.70 10.46
C SER A 51 2.32 -6.70 10.42
N ASP A 52 2.94 -7.83 10.14
CA ASP A 52 4.41 -7.95 10.05
C ASP A 52 4.93 -7.16 8.84
N ILE A 53 4.32 -7.32 7.66
CA ILE A 53 4.65 -6.54 6.45
C ILE A 53 4.51 -5.04 6.71
N PHE A 54 3.41 -4.60 7.36
CA PHE A 54 3.24 -3.19 7.67
C PHE A 54 4.28 -2.69 8.65
N SER A 55 4.64 -3.48 9.67
CA SER A 55 5.67 -3.09 10.63
C SER A 55 7.02 -2.89 9.95
N GLU A 56 7.35 -3.72 8.95
CA GLU A 56 8.56 -3.58 8.14
C GLU A 56 8.50 -2.32 7.25
N ILE A 57 7.38 -2.08 6.57
CA ILE A 57 7.17 -0.83 5.81
C ILE A 57 7.33 0.38 6.72
N GLU A 58 6.79 0.32 7.94
CA GLU A 58 6.93 1.40 8.92
C GLU A 58 8.41 1.66 9.26
N GLN A 59 9.23 0.62 9.43
CA GLN A 59 10.67 0.80 9.65
C GLN A 59 11.39 1.38 8.43
N LEU A 60 11.13 0.84 7.23
CA LEU A 60 11.76 1.28 5.97
C LEU A 60 11.38 2.70 5.55
N MET A 61 10.22 3.18 6.00
CA MET A 61 9.68 4.50 5.68
C MET A 61 9.84 5.51 6.84
N SER A 62 10.35 5.07 7.99
CA SER A 62 10.62 5.96 9.13
C SER A 62 11.76 6.92 8.79
N GLY A 63 11.44 8.21 8.65
CA GLY A 63 12.43 9.25 8.36
C GLY A 63 11.79 10.64 8.18
N ASP A 64 12.59 11.62 7.76
CA ASP A 64 12.14 13.02 7.67
C ASP A 64 11.12 13.28 6.54
N ILE A 65 11.07 12.39 5.54
CA ILE A 65 10.26 12.58 4.33
C ILE A 65 8.83 12.09 4.54
N PHE A 66 8.64 10.99 5.27
CA PHE A 66 7.36 10.34 5.47
C PHE A 66 6.96 10.35 6.93
N ARG A 67 5.67 10.61 7.17
CA ARG A 67 5.05 10.48 8.49
C ARG A 67 4.05 9.35 8.48
N ILE A 68 4.30 8.37 9.33
CA ILE A 68 3.44 7.22 9.53
C ILE A 68 2.22 7.64 10.35
N MET A 69 1.04 7.20 9.94
CA MET A 69 -0.20 7.43 10.66
C MET A 69 -0.56 6.23 11.52
N PRO A 70 -1.37 6.43 12.59
CA PRO A 70 -2.01 5.31 13.27
C PRO A 70 -2.75 4.41 12.27
N ARG A 71 -2.53 3.10 12.39
CA ARG A 71 -3.09 2.10 11.48
C ARG A 71 -4.63 2.15 11.52
N PRO A 72 -5.31 2.36 10.37
CA PRO A 72 -6.77 2.38 10.32
C PRO A 72 -7.41 0.99 10.51
N SER A 73 -6.70 -0.09 10.17
CA SER A 73 -7.08 -1.48 10.42
C SER A 73 -5.86 -2.41 10.29
N ASP A 74 -6.02 -3.69 10.65
CA ASP A 74 -4.96 -4.71 10.48
C ASP A 74 -4.60 -4.98 9.02
N SER A 75 -5.44 -4.56 8.08
CA SER A 75 -5.25 -4.75 6.63
C SER A 75 -4.85 -3.47 5.91
N ALA A 76 -4.60 -2.38 6.64
CA ALA A 76 -4.34 -1.09 6.02
C ALA A 76 -3.30 -0.25 6.78
N LEU A 77 -2.44 0.41 6.03
CA LEU A 77 -1.45 1.37 6.51
C LEU A 77 -1.68 2.72 5.84
N ALA A 78 -1.44 3.81 6.57
CA ALA A 78 -1.50 5.15 6.00
C ALA A 78 -0.21 5.92 6.31
N ILE A 79 0.35 6.53 5.28
CA ILE A 79 1.57 7.33 5.34
C ILE A 79 1.28 8.68 4.68
N ARG A 80 1.96 9.73 5.12
CA ARG A 80 1.84 11.06 4.53
C ARG A 80 3.19 11.67 4.21
N SER A 81 3.26 12.44 3.13
CA SER A 81 4.41 13.27 2.79
C SER A 81 3.98 14.70 2.48
N ALA A 82 4.89 15.65 2.67
CA ALA A 82 4.64 17.05 2.33
C ALA A 82 4.89 17.31 0.85
N LEU A 83 3.98 18.04 0.19
CA LEU A 83 4.13 18.46 -1.20
C LEU A 83 4.47 19.95 -1.26
N LYS A 84 5.58 20.28 -1.93
CA LYS A 84 5.98 21.67 -2.20
C LYS A 84 5.13 22.23 -3.33
N TYR A 85 3.93 22.67 -3.00
CA TYR A 85 3.00 23.36 -3.88
C TYR A 85 2.28 24.48 -3.11
N LYS A 86 1.50 25.33 -3.80
CA LYS A 86 0.73 26.43 -3.18
C LYS A 86 0.00 25.92 -1.92
N TYR A 87 0.18 26.63 -0.80
CA TYR A 87 -0.37 26.27 0.52
C TYR A 87 0.13 24.96 1.15
N LYS A 88 1.23 24.38 0.63
CA LYS A 88 1.93 23.19 1.17
C LYS A 88 0.99 22.01 1.47
N PRO A 89 0.28 21.48 0.46
CA PRO A 89 -0.63 20.36 0.65
C PRO A 89 0.12 19.10 1.11
N VAL A 90 -0.63 18.15 1.63
CA VAL A 90 -0.11 16.86 2.11
C VAL A 90 -0.63 15.76 1.21
N ILE A 91 0.27 14.91 0.73
CA ILE A 91 -0.07 13.69 0.01
C ILE A 91 -0.30 12.60 1.06
N ARG A 92 -1.40 11.87 0.92
CA ARG A 92 -1.69 10.68 1.73
C ARG A 92 -1.58 9.43 0.86
N TYR A 93 -0.75 8.51 1.28
CA TYR A 93 -0.59 7.16 0.74
C TYR A 93 -1.30 6.18 1.67
N GLY A 94 -2.34 5.51 1.19
CA GLY A 94 -3.00 4.40 1.86
C GLY A 94 -2.61 3.10 1.18
N ILE A 95 -2.12 2.13 1.94
CA ILE A 95 -1.81 0.79 1.47
C ILE A 95 -2.88 -0.13 2.05
N GLU A 96 -3.54 -0.91 1.22
CA GLU A 96 -4.51 -1.93 1.64
C GLU A 96 -4.04 -3.29 1.11
N LEU A 97 -3.77 -4.24 2.00
CA LEU A 97 -3.37 -5.59 1.64
C LEU A 97 -4.60 -6.52 1.58
N TYR A 98 -4.61 -7.43 0.61
CA TYR A 98 -5.62 -8.46 0.49
C TYR A 98 -5.29 -9.67 1.37
N ARG A 99 -6.32 -10.44 1.74
CA ARG A 99 -6.14 -11.63 2.58
C ARG A 99 -5.46 -12.81 1.86
N SER A 100 -5.51 -12.81 0.52
CA SER A 100 -4.80 -13.78 -0.33
C SER A 100 -3.94 -12.99 -1.30
N PHE A 101 -2.69 -13.41 -1.48
CA PHE A 101 -1.71 -12.79 -2.38
C PHE A 101 -1.53 -13.60 -3.67
N ASP A 102 -2.60 -14.21 -4.19
CA ASP A 102 -2.50 -15.12 -5.35
C ASP A 102 -1.99 -14.38 -6.60
N THR A 103 -2.71 -13.34 -7.04
CA THR A 103 -2.32 -12.51 -8.20
C THR A 103 -2.13 -11.05 -7.85
N SER A 104 -2.89 -10.55 -6.88
CA SER A 104 -2.77 -9.19 -6.36
C SER A 104 -2.52 -9.19 -4.86
N ILE A 105 -1.52 -8.44 -4.43
CA ILE A 105 -1.13 -8.30 -3.03
C ILE A 105 -2.06 -7.32 -2.32
N GLY A 106 -2.56 -6.32 -3.04
CA GLY A 106 -3.31 -5.23 -2.47
C GLY A 106 -3.46 -4.05 -3.40
N LYS A 107 -3.61 -2.86 -2.84
CA LYS A 107 -3.69 -1.60 -3.60
C LYS A 107 -3.10 -0.41 -2.87
N LEU A 108 -2.57 0.51 -3.66
CA LEU A 108 -2.20 1.86 -3.26
C LEU A 108 -3.38 2.81 -3.48
N LYS A 109 -3.63 3.68 -2.52
CA LYS A 109 -4.53 4.83 -2.61
C LYS A 109 -3.75 6.10 -2.34
N VAL A 110 -3.57 6.95 -3.35
CA VAL A 110 -2.97 8.26 -3.20
C VAL A 110 -4.06 9.32 -3.23
N SER A 111 -4.03 10.26 -2.28
CA SER A 111 -5.00 11.36 -2.25
C SER A 111 -4.36 12.65 -1.77
N LEU A 112 -4.83 13.75 -2.34
CA LEU A 112 -4.54 15.11 -1.87
C LEU A 112 -5.72 15.59 -1.04
N ARG A 113 -5.51 15.93 0.23
CA ARG A 113 -6.56 16.56 1.04
C ARG A 113 -6.68 18.04 0.64
N THR A 114 -7.45 18.32 -0.41
CA THR A 114 -7.62 19.68 -0.96
C THR A 114 -9.04 19.90 -1.50
N GLN A 115 -9.46 21.16 -1.54
CA GLN A 115 -10.66 21.63 -2.25
C GLN A 115 -10.29 22.52 -3.44
N SER A 116 -9.00 22.66 -3.76
CA SER A 116 -8.53 23.48 -4.87
C SER A 116 -8.67 22.72 -6.18
N ASP A 117 -9.58 23.16 -7.04
CA ASP A 117 -9.80 22.59 -8.38
C ASP A 117 -8.52 22.59 -9.22
N SER A 118 -7.70 23.63 -9.11
CA SER A 118 -6.41 23.68 -9.80
C SER A 118 -5.44 22.59 -9.34
N LEU A 119 -5.39 22.30 -8.03
CA LEU A 119 -4.52 21.25 -7.51
C LEU A 119 -5.06 19.86 -7.89
N ILE A 120 -6.38 19.69 -7.88
CA ILE A 120 -7.04 18.46 -8.34
C ILE A 120 -6.71 18.20 -9.81
N ALA A 121 -6.88 19.21 -10.67
CA ALA A 121 -6.58 19.10 -12.11
C ALA A 121 -5.10 18.78 -12.39
N GLU A 122 -4.15 19.41 -11.68
CA GLU A 122 -2.73 19.09 -11.83
C GLU A 122 -2.40 17.67 -11.35
N PHE A 123 -3.04 17.21 -10.28
CA PHE A 123 -2.90 15.83 -9.82
C PHE A 123 -3.45 14.82 -10.82
N GLU A 124 -4.61 15.09 -11.41
CA GLU A 124 -5.20 14.23 -12.45
C GLU A 124 -4.32 14.16 -13.69
N ARG A 125 -3.75 15.30 -14.14
CA ARG A 125 -2.76 15.33 -15.22
C ARG A 125 -1.55 14.44 -14.90
N PHE A 126 -0.99 14.58 -13.70
CA PHE A 126 0.11 13.74 -13.26
C PHE A 126 -0.26 12.26 -13.30
N THR A 127 -1.40 11.87 -12.74
CA THR A 127 -1.83 10.46 -12.71
C THR A 127 -2.07 9.91 -14.12
N GLY A 128 -2.54 10.73 -15.06
CA GLY A 128 -2.67 10.35 -16.46
C GLY A 128 -1.32 10.08 -17.13
N ILE A 129 -0.29 10.86 -16.81
CA ILE A 129 1.09 10.60 -17.26
C ILE A 129 1.61 9.29 -16.63
N TRP A 130 1.39 9.12 -15.32
CA TRP A 130 1.84 7.95 -14.58
C TRP A 130 1.27 6.64 -15.14
N VAL A 131 -0.04 6.57 -15.34
CA VAL A 131 -0.72 5.39 -15.90
C VAL A 131 -0.17 5.04 -17.29
N ARG A 132 0.09 6.04 -18.14
CA ARG A 132 0.69 5.80 -19.47
C ARG A 132 2.10 5.23 -19.36
N LEU A 133 2.92 5.76 -18.46
CA LEU A 133 4.28 5.24 -18.26
C LEU A 133 4.27 3.80 -17.76
N GLU A 134 3.37 3.45 -16.81
CA GLU A 134 3.24 2.07 -16.35
C GLU A 134 2.73 1.14 -17.46
N GLN A 135 1.78 1.60 -18.28
CA GLN A 135 1.30 0.86 -19.45
C GLN A 135 2.38 0.66 -20.51
N GLU A 136 3.30 1.61 -20.69
CA GLU A 136 4.39 1.50 -21.66
C GLU A 136 5.50 0.56 -21.18
N HIS A 137 5.81 0.54 -19.88
CA HIS A 137 7.04 -0.11 -19.36
C HIS A 137 6.79 -1.41 -18.59
N ILE A 138 5.78 -1.45 -17.72
CA ILE A 138 5.65 -2.55 -16.75
C ILE A 138 4.47 -3.49 -17.01
N ILE A 139 3.45 -3.07 -17.77
CA ILE A 139 2.23 -3.87 -17.95
C ILE A 139 2.50 -5.25 -18.58
N SER A 140 3.55 -5.37 -19.40
CA SER A 140 3.98 -6.63 -20.02
C SER A 140 4.38 -7.70 -19.00
N HIS A 141 4.76 -7.29 -17.78
CA HIS A 141 5.09 -8.20 -16.69
C HIS A 141 3.86 -8.73 -15.95
N PHE A 142 2.67 -8.20 -16.21
CA PHE A 142 1.43 -8.52 -15.51
C PHE A 142 0.36 -9.02 -16.49
N PRO A 143 0.27 -10.34 -16.73
CA PRO A 143 -0.70 -10.92 -17.67
C PRO A 143 -2.16 -10.59 -17.33
N ASP A 144 -2.48 -10.52 -16.04
CA ASP A 144 -3.82 -10.17 -15.53
C ASP A 144 -4.06 -8.64 -15.47
N GLY A 145 -3.03 -7.85 -15.81
CA GLY A 145 -3.05 -6.40 -15.83
C GLY A 145 -2.90 -5.73 -14.46
N ILE A 146 -2.90 -4.40 -14.50
CA ILE A 146 -2.95 -3.51 -13.33
C ILE A 146 -4.23 -2.67 -13.45
N THR A 147 -5.00 -2.58 -12.36
CA THR A 147 -6.19 -1.74 -12.32
C THR A 147 -5.84 -0.35 -11.80
N TYR A 148 -6.32 0.67 -12.51
CA TYR A 148 -6.13 2.08 -12.16
C TYR A 148 -7.49 2.76 -12.00
N GLU A 149 -7.64 3.57 -10.96
CA GLU A 149 -8.79 4.46 -10.79
C GLU A 149 -8.25 5.88 -10.55
N THR A 150 -8.76 6.85 -11.28
CA THR A 150 -8.39 8.27 -11.15
C THR A 150 -9.64 9.13 -11.09
N GLY A 151 -9.63 10.15 -10.24
CA GLY A 151 -10.69 11.14 -10.16
C GLY A 151 -10.82 11.78 -8.78
N ASP A 152 -11.38 12.99 -8.72
CA ASP A 152 -11.66 13.74 -7.49
C ASP A 152 -10.42 13.89 -6.58
N GLY A 153 -9.24 14.09 -7.18
CA GLY A 153 -7.99 14.22 -6.44
C GLY A 153 -7.51 12.91 -5.78
N LYS A 154 -7.98 11.77 -6.27
CA LYS A 154 -7.62 10.43 -5.81
C LYS A 154 -7.07 9.59 -6.96
N PHE A 155 -6.14 8.72 -6.60
CA PHE A 155 -5.54 7.72 -7.47
C PHE A 155 -5.51 6.39 -6.74
N THR A 156 -6.04 5.34 -7.36
CA THR A 156 -5.92 3.96 -6.86
C THR A 156 -5.18 3.13 -7.89
N ARG A 157 -4.27 2.28 -7.42
CA ARG A 157 -3.54 1.30 -8.24
C ARG A 157 -3.44 -0.02 -7.52
N THR A 158 -3.69 -1.15 -8.19
CA THR A 158 -3.43 -2.47 -7.61
C THR A 158 -1.94 -2.81 -7.59
N PHE A 159 -1.50 -3.51 -6.54
CA PHE A 159 -0.20 -4.17 -6.51
C PHE A 159 -0.38 -5.62 -6.96
N CYS A 160 0.34 -6.01 -8.00
CA CYS A 160 0.29 -7.33 -8.63
C CYS A 160 1.67 -7.99 -8.53
N LEU A 161 1.73 -9.31 -8.43
CA LEU A 161 3.01 -10.02 -8.52
C LEU A 161 3.20 -10.53 -9.93
N PRO A 162 4.37 -10.29 -10.56
CA PRO A 162 4.64 -10.94 -11.83
C PRO A 162 4.76 -12.47 -11.61
N PRO A 163 4.46 -13.30 -12.62
CA PRO A 163 4.38 -14.77 -12.50
C PRO A 163 5.64 -15.43 -11.90
N ASP A 164 6.80 -14.85 -12.17
CA ASP A 164 8.12 -15.29 -11.69
C ASP A 164 8.39 -14.94 -10.21
N LYS A 165 7.66 -13.96 -9.65
CA LYS A 165 7.82 -13.48 -8.27
C LYS A 165 6.69 -13.88 -7.32
N HIS A 166 5.88 -14.87 -7.67
CA HIS A 166 4.79 -15.41 -6.83
C HIS A 166 5.24 -15.94 -5.44
N LYS A 167 6.54 -15.98 -5.15
CA LYS A 167 7.14 -16.41 -3.88
C LYS A 167 7.99 -15.33 -3.20
N LEU A 168 7.61 -14.06 -3.32
CA LEU A 168 8.23 -13.02 -2.50
C LEU A 168 7.98 -13.28 -1.01
N THR A 169 9.05 -13.16 -0.22
CA THR A 169 8.95 -13.14 1.24
C THR A 169 8.22 -11.90 1.71
N ASP A 170 7.72 -11.91 2.94
CA ASP A 170 7.01 -10.77 3.52
C ASP A 170 7.89 -9.52 3.55
N ASP A 171 9.18 -9.68 3.88
CA ASP A 171 10.18 -8.61 3.82
C ASP A 171 10.35 -8.08 2.39
N GLY A 172 10.39 -8.96 1.39
CA GLY A 172 10.49 -8.56 -0.01
C GLY A 172 9.24 -7.81 -0.51
N ILE A 173 8.06 -8.16 -0.01
CA ILE A 173 6.82 -7.41 -0.26
C ILE A 173 6.91 -6.02 0.39
N ALA A 174 7.35 -5.94 1.64
CA ALA A 174 7.50 -4.67 2.36
C ALA A 174 8.50 -3.74 1.67
N GLU A 175 9.65 -4.27 1.24
CA GLU A 175 10.68 -3.53 0.50
C GLU A 175 10.14 -3.03 -0.83
N ALA A 176 9.52 -3.89 -1.63
CA ALA A 176 8.98 -3.52 -2.93
C ALA A 176 7.88 -2.44 -2.82
N LEU A 177 6.97 -2.56 -1.84
CA LEU A 177 5.94 -1.56 -1.58
C LEU A 177 6.54 -0.22 -1.15
N SER A 178 7.55 -0.26 -0.28
CA SER A 178 8.22 0.94 0.22
C SER A 178 8.97 1.67 -0.89
N GLU A 179 9.76 0.95 -1.70
CA GLU A 179 10.48 1.52 -2.83
C GLU A 179 9.53 2.07 -3.90
N TYR A 180 8.40 1.40 -4.15
CA TYR A 180 7.39 1.91 -5.08
C TYR A 180 6.83 3.25 -4.60
N ILE A 181 6.47 3.36 -3.32
CA ILE A 181 5.92 4.59 -2.75
C ILE A 181 6.97 5.71 -2.75
N LYS A 182 8.23 5.41 -2.44
CA LYS A 182 9.35 6.38 -2.52
C LYS A 182 9.53 6.90 -3.93
N MET A 183 9.55 6.01 -4.93
CA MET A 183 9.63 6.38 -6.35
C MET A 183 8.45 7.26 -6.77
N PHE A 184 7.22 6.86 -6.44
CA PHE A 184 6.02 7.62 -6.76
C PHE A 184 6.07 9.03 -6.12
N ASP A 185 6.46 9.11 -4.84
CA ASP A 185 6.59 10.35 -4.07
C ASP A 185 7.70 11.28 -4.62
N ASP A 186 8.84 10.73 -5.05
CA ASP A 186 9.90 11.50 -5.71
C ASP A 186 9.39 12.13 -7.02
N ILE A 187 8.80 11.30 -7.88
CA ILE A 187 8.39 11.71 -9.22
C ILE A 187 7.20 12.70 -9.18
N ILE A 188 6.21 12.49 -8.30
CA ILE A 188 5.10 13.44 -8.12
C ILE A 188 5.62 14.80 -7.63
N LYS A 189 6.58 14.82 -6.69
CA LYS A 189 7.19 16.07 -6.21
C LYS A 189 7.95 16.78 -7.32
N LEU A 190 8.68 16.06 -8.16
CA LEU A 190 9.37 16.61 -9.33
C LEU A 190 8.39 17.20 -10.35
N TYR A 191 7.25 16.55 -10.57
CA TYR A 191 6.18 17.07 -11.42
C TYR A 191 5.65 18.41 -10.88
N PHE A 192 5.23 18.45 -9.62
CA PHE A 192 4.66 19.67 -9.02
C PHE A 192 5.65 20.81 -8.87
N ALA A 193 6.95 20.52 -8.77
CA ALA A 193 7.99 21.55 -8.81
C ALA A 193 8.12 22.22 -10.19
N ASN A 194 7.64 21.58 -11.26
CA ASN A 194 7.76 22.05 -12.65
C ASN A 194 6.41 22.25 -13.35
N CYS A 195 5.28 22.08 -12.66
CA CYS A 195 3.94 22.06 -13.27
C CYS A 195 3.48 23.41 -13.86
N SER A 196 4.28 24.48 -13.74
CA SER A 196 4.07 25.72 -14.48
C SER A 196 4.32 25.58 -15.99
N ASP A 197 5.13 24.59 -16.39
CA ASP A 197 5.39 24.22 -17.78
C ASP A 197 5.10 22.72 -17.94
N HIS A 198 3.92 22.40 -18.48
CA HIS A 198 3.45 21.02 -18.59
C HIS A 198 4.32 20.16 -19.50
N ALA A 199 4.88 20.72 -20.57
CA ALA A 199 5.75 19.97 -21.49
C ALA A 199 7.07 19.59 -20.79
N LYS A 200 7.66 20.55 -20.07
CA LYS A 200 8.86 20.31 -19.27
C LYS A 200 8.59 19.32 -18.13
N ALA A 201 7.48 19.49 -17.40
CA ALA A 201 7.11 18.59 -16.31
C ALA A 201 6.94 17.15 -16.79
N GLN A 202 6.27 16.95 -17.93
CA GLN A 202 6.11 15.62 -18.54
C GLN A 202 7.45 14.99 -18.94
N ALA A 203 8.35 15.77 -19.55
CA ALA A 203 9.67 15.27 -19.94
C ALA A 203 10.52 14.87 -18.72
N ILE A 204 10.49 15.65 -17.64
CA ILE A 204 11.19 15.34 -16.39
C ILE A 204 10.62 14.09 -15.73
N VAL A 205 9.28 13.97 -15.64
CA VAL A 205 8.62 12.79 -15.08
C VAL A 205 9.00 11.54 -15.86
N ARG A 206 8.91 11.57 -17.19
CA ARG A 206 9.29 10.44 -18.05
C ARG A 206 10.74 10.03 -17.83
N LYS A 207 11.66 11.00 -17.91
CA LYS A 207 13.09 10.73 -17.71
C LYS A 207 13.35 10.10 -16.34
N ARG A 208 12.78 10.66 -15.27
CA ARG A 208 12.98 10.14 -13.92
C ARG A 208 12.41 8.74 -13.75
N TYR A 209 11.23 8.49 -14.32
CA TYR A 209 10.62 7.16 -14.33
C TYR A 209 11.50 6.15 -15.05
N GLU A 210 12.03 6.49 -16.23
CA GLU A 210 12.95 5.64 -17.01
C GLU A 210 14.26 5.36 -16.24
N GLU A 211 14.79 6.33 -15.49
CA GLU A 211 15.94 6.11 -14.59
C GLU A 211 15.64 5.07 -13.50
N TYR A 212 14.45 5.13 -12.89
CA TYR A 212 14.02 4.11 -11.93
C TYR A 212 13.85 2.75 -12.62
N TYR A 213 13.18 2.72 -13.76
CA TYR A 213 12.91 1.49 -14.52
C TYR A 213 14.19 0.78 -14.97
N ALA A 214 15.21 1.53 -15.42
CA ALA A 214 16.50 0.97 -15.80
C ALA A 214 17.37 0.53 -14.59
N GLY A 215 17.03 1.00 -13.39
CA GLY A 215 17.73 0.69 -12.14
C GLY A 215 16.93 -0.26 -11.25
N ASN A 216 16.47 0.26 -10.12
CA ASN A 216 15.91 -0.53 -9.02
C ASN A 216 14.38 -0.41 -8.90
N MET A 217 13.64 -0.21 -10.00
CA MET A 217 12.18 -0.14 -9.92
C MET A 217 11.60 -1.48 -9.42
N PRO A 218 10.81 -1.48 -8.34
CA PRO A 218 10.10 -2.68 -7.94
C PRO A 218 8.98 -2.96 -8.94
N ILE A 219 9.09 -4.10 -9.63
CA ILE A 219 8.04 -4.61 -10.52
C ILE A 219 6.98 -5.32 -9.67
N ILE A 220 6.04 -4.53 -9.14
CA ILE A 220 4.86 -4.95 -8.36
C ILE A 220 3.64 -4.08 -8.71
#